data_AF-A0A0F9ECN3-F1
#
_entry.id   AF-A0A0F9ECN3-F1
#
_cell.length_a   1.000
_cell.length_b   1.000
_cell.length_c   1.000
_cell.angle_alpha   90.00
_cell.angle_beta   90.00
_cell.angle_gamma   90.00
#
_symmetry.space_group_name_H-M   'P 1'
#
loop_
_entity.id
_entity.type
_entity.pdbx_description
1 polymer ?
#
loop_
_entity_poly.entity_id
_entity_poly.type
_entity_poly.pdbx_seq_one_letter_code
_entity_poly.pdbx_strand_id
1 'polypeptide(L)'
;WRVKKGQPVIRRDQSVPAFGNCTLDDNPGNGDLRNGLTFDAQINGYLSWDSETIVDEPDRWEMTVILDASAPLDECRVDLTPRKCQKFKPAPGTKFKWTVTTLPPVSKKKDKSAEKPPPGRLLVTATKQADKHGLVTIRQMPILKGRQRVVIANQ
;
A
#
# COMPACT_ATOMS: atom_id res chain seq x y z
N TRP A 1 6.35 4.52 -5.04
CA TRP A 1 7.47 4.87 -5.93
C TRP A 1 7.78 6.35 -5.78
N ARG A 2 8.99 6.81 -6.10
CA ARG A 2 9.34 8.23 -6.06
C ARG A 2 9.26 8.86 -7.44
N VAL A 3 8.86 10.13 -7.51
CA VAL A 3 9.09 10.97 -8.68
C VAL A 3 10.48 11.60 -8.54
N LYS A 4 11.45 11.24 -9.39
CA LYS A 4 12.76 11.90 -9.48
C LYS A 4 12.82 12.66 -10.80
N LYS A 5 13.04 13.97 -10.76
CA LYS A 5 13.05 14.84 -11.96
C LYS A 5 11.79 14.67 -12.83
N GLY A 6 10.61 14.59 -12.20
CA GLY A 6 9.35 14.41 -12.92
C GLY A 6 9.05 12.99 -13.39
N GLN A 7 9.93 12.01 -13.15
CA GLN A 7 9.72 10.62 -13.59
C GLN A 7 9.51 9.64 -12.44
N PRO A 8 8.60 8.67 -12.59
CA PRO A 8 8.54 7.51 -11.72
C PRO A 8 9.84 6.73 -11.70
N VAL A 9 10.39 6.56 -10.51
CA VAL A 9 11.51 5.64 -10.28
C VAL A 9 10.96 4.39 -9.62
N ILE A 10 10.89 3.32 -10.41
CA ILE A 10 10.66 1.96 -9.94
C ILE A 10 11.99 1.23 -10.02
N ARG A 11 12.52 0.83 -8.85
CA ARG A 11 13.78 0.12 -8.73
C ARG A 11 13.59 -1.36 -9.04
N ARG A 12 14.52 -1.97 -9.78
CA ARG A 12 14.37 -3.37 -10.22
C ARG A 12 14.64 -4.38 -9.09
N ASP A 13 15.44 -3.97 -8.13
CA ASP A 13 15.94 -4.69 -6.95
C ASP A 13 15.09 -4.45 -5.68
N GLN A 14 13.85 -4.00 -5.84
CA GLN A 14 12.93 -3.79 -4.72
C GLN A 14 11.60 -4.51 -4.94
N SER A 15 10.98 -4.91 -3.83
CA SER A 15 9.58 -5.31 -3.84
C SER A 15 8.66 -4.13 -4.16
N VAL A 16 7.47 -4.46 -4.65
CA VAL A 16 6.42 -3.51 -5.01
C VAL A 16 5.07 -4.02 -4.48
N PRO A 17 4.14 -3.14 -4.11
CA PRO A 17 2.79 -3.55 -3.81
C PRO A 17 2.04 -3.79 -5.12
N ALA A 18 1.30 -4.90 -5.21
CA ALA A 18 0.19 -5.00 -6.16
C ALA A 18 -1.09 -4.64 -5.42
N PHE A 19 -1.71 -3.54 -5.85
CA PHE A 19 -3.04 -3.13 -5.41
C PHE A 19 -4.10 -3.73 -6.32
N GLY A 20 -5.28 -4.01 -5.78
CA GLY A 20 -6.45 -4.42 -6.55
C GLY A 20 -7.73 -4.29 -5.72
N ASN A 21 -8.88 -4.35 -6.40
CA ASN A 21 -10.20 -4.26 -5.76
C ASN A 21 -10.31 -3.05 -4.83
N CYS A 22 -9.88 -1.87 -5.29
CA CYS A 22 -9.99 -0.67 -4.49
C CYS A 22 -11.43 -0.15 -4.55
N THR A 23 -11.99 0.27 -3.41
CA THR A 23 -13.35 0.83 -3.37
C THR A 23 -13.48 2.20 -4.05
N LEU A 24 -12.36 2.79 -4.47
CA LEU A 24 -12.30 4.02 -5.28
C LEU A 24 -12.00 3.72 -6.75
N ASP A 25 -11.99 2.46 -7.17
CA ASP A 25 -11.86 2.11 -8.58
C ASP A 25 -13.10 2.59 -9.34
N ASP A 26 -12.86 3.28 -10.45
CA ASP A 26 -13.91 3.64 -11.40
C ASP A 26 -14.35 2.41 -12.21
N ASN A 27 -15.47 2.52 -12.92
CA ASN A 27 -15.90 1.48 -13.85
C ASN A 27 -15.03 1.51 -15.13
N PRO A 28 -14.12 0.53 -15.37
CA PRO A 28 -13.29 0.51 -16.58
C PRO A 28 -14.06 0.06 -17.83
N GLY A 29 -15.32 -0.34 -17.67
CA GLY A 29 -16.13 -0.91 -18.73
C GLY A 29 -15.98 -2.41 -18.87
N ASN A 30 -16.81 -2.99 -19.73
CA ASN A 30 -16.84 -4.42 -20.02
C ASN A 30 -16.60 -4.76 -21.51
N GLY A 31 -16.19 -3.76 -22.30
CA GLY A 31 -15.99 -3.87 -23.75
C GLY A 31 -17.13 -3.32 -24.61
N ASP A 32 -18.30 -2.97 -24.02
CA ASP A 32 -19.31 -2.16 -24.70
C ASP A 32 -18.89 -0.68 -24.65
N LEU A 33 -18.94 0.02 -25.80
CA LEU A 33 -18.60 1.44 -25.91
C LEU A 33 -19.47 2.36 -25.05
N ARG A 34 -20.62 1.89 -24.57
CA ARG A 34 -21.54 2.61 -23.68
C ARG A 34 -21.36 2.23 -22.21
N ASN A 35 -20.47 1.31 -21.90
CA ASN A 35 -20.24 0.80 -20.55
C ASN A 35 -18.81 1.14 -20.11
N GLY A 36 -18.69 2.01 -19.12
CA GLY A 36 -17.42 2.48 -18.58
C GLY A 36 -17.42 4.00 -18.42
N LEU A 37 -16.68 4.49 -17.43
CA LEU A 37 -16.31 5.90 -17.42
C LEU A 37 -15.28 6.15 -18.52
N THR A 38 -15.29 7.37 -19.07
CA THR A 38 -14.42 7.76 -20.19
C THR A 38 -12.98 8.04 -19.72
N PHE A 39 -12.27 8.97 -20.37
CA PHE A 39 -10.83 9.22 -20.18
C PHE A 39 -10.34 9.48 -18.73
N ASP A 40 -11.23 9.79 -17.80
CA ASP A 40 -10.91 10.07 -16.39
C ASP A 40 -11.01 8.83 -15.48
N ALA A 41 -11.43 7.67 -16.00
CA ALA A 41 -11.53 6.44 -15.22
C ALA A 41 -10.17 6.02 -14.68
N GLN A 42 -10.04 5.86 -13.36
CA GLN A 42 -8.81 5.40 -12.73
C GLN A 42 -9.02 4.13 -11.91
N ILE A 43 -7.98 3.29 -11.93
CA ILE A 43 -7.93 2.02 -11.22
C ILE A 43 -6.71 2.08 -10.29
N ASN A 44 -6.97 2.02 -8.98
CA ASN A 44 -6.01 2.24 -7.90
C ASN A 44 -5.25 3.58 -7.99
N GLY A 45 -5.78 4.57 -8.70
CA GLY A 45 -5.07 5.79 -9.11
C GLY A 45 -4.76 6.76 -7.97
N TYR A 46 -5.49 6.68 -6.86
CA TYR A 46 -5.19 7.48 -5.65
C TYR A 46 -4.17 6.84 -4.71
N LEU A 47 -3.69 5.62 -5.02
CA LEU A 47 -2.76 4.89 -4.16
C LEU A 47 -1.32 5.04 -4.63
N SER A 48 -0.43 5.27 -3.68
CA SER A 48 1.01 5.23 -3.90
C SER A 48 1.73 4.59 -2.72
N TRP A 49 3.06 4.50 -2.79
CA TRP A 49 3.86 3.91 -1.72
C TRP A 49 5.22 4.62 -1.57
N ASP A 50 5.81 4.55 -0.38
CA ASP A 50 7.16 5.03 -0.14
C ASP A 50 8.18 3.93 -0.45
N SER A 51 9.00 4.14 -1.48
CA SER A 51 10.02 3.17 -1.90
C SER A 51 11.27 3.14 -1.02
N GLU A 52 11.49 4.15 -0.18
CA GLU A 52 12.71 4.24 0.65
C GLU A 52 12.58 3.53 2.00
N THR A 53 11.35 3.21 2.41
CA THR A 53 11.09 2.59 3.72
C THR A 53 10.70 1.13 3.63
N ILE A 54 10.87 0.50 2.47
CA ILE A 54 10.51 -0.91 2.25
C ILE A 54 11.41 -1.79 3.11
N VAL A 55 10.80 -2.74 3.83
CA VAL A 55 11.49 -3.84 4.49
C VAL A 55 11.12 -5.12 3.73
N ASP A 56 12.13 -5.89 3.33
CA ASP A 56 11.99 -7.13 2.58
C ASP A 56 13.00 -8.12 3.16
N GLU A 57 12.61 -8.76 4.26
CA GLU A 57 13.39 -9.76 4.99
C GLU A 57 12.68 -11.12 4.93
N PRO A 58 13.37 -12.25 5.21
CA PRO A 58 12.79 -13.58 5.03
C PRO A 58 11.47 -13.82 5.78
N ASP A 59 11.31 -13.21 6.95
CA ASP A 59 10.18 -13.36 7.87
C ASP A 59 9.35 -12.08 8.03
N ARG A 60 9.68 -11.01 7.31
CA ARG A 60 9.07 -9.69 7.48
C ARG A 60 9.07 -8.89 6.20
N TRP A 61 7.89 -8.41 5.83
CA TRP A 61 7.69 -7.44 4.77
C TRP A 61 6.98 -6.20 5.30
N GLU A 62 7.45 -5.02 4.93
CA GLU A 62 6.80 -3.77 5.29
C GLU A 62 6.85 -2.74 4.18
N MET A 63 5.78 -1.94 4.10
CA MET A 63 5.71 -0.84 3.18
C MET A 63 4.84 0.28 3.73
N THR A 64 5.23 1.51 3.42
CA THR A 64 4.35 2.66 3.66
C THR A 64 3.47 2.85 2.44
N VAL A 65 2.17 2.64 2.59
CA VAL A 65 1.13 2.91 1.59
C VAL A 65 0.57 4.32 1.84
N ILE A 66 0.13 4.97 0.78
CA ILE A 66 -0.34 6.35 0.80
C ILE A 66 -1.64 6.43 0.00
N LEU A 67 -2.70 6.97 0.61
CA LEU A 67 -3.84 7.50 -0.13
C LEU A 67 -3.65 9.00 -0.32
N ASP A 68 -3.64 9.42 -1.58
CA ASP A 68 -3.38 10.81 -1.94
C ASP A 68 -4.47 11.75 -1.40
N ALA A 69 -4.10 12.99 -1.11
CA ALA A 69 -5.06 13.99 -0.59
C ALA A 69 -6.15 14.34 -1.62
N SER A 70 -5.88 14.13 -2.92
CA SER A 70 -6.84 14.31 -4.01
C SER A 70 -7.91 13.20 -4.10
N ALA A 71 -7.80 12.14 -3.29
CA ALA A 71 -8.84 11.11 -3.26
C ALA A 71 -10.21 11.70 -2.92
N PRO A 72 -11.30 11.28 -3.60
CA PRO A 72 -12.63 11.85 -3.41
C PRO A 72 -13.20 11.56 -2.03
N LEU A 73 -12.77 10.46 -1.40
CA LEU A 73 -13.17 10.06 -0.04
C LEU A 73 -11.97 10.03 0.89
N ASP A 74 -12.22 10.19 2.19
CA ASP A 74 -11.18 10.20 3.21
C ASP A 74 -10.60 8.81 3.51
N GLU A 75 -11.23 7.76 3.00
CA GLU A 75 -10.77 6.39 3.11
C GLU A 75 -11.13 5.53 1.90
N CYS A 76 -10.38 4.44 1.72
CA CYS A 76 -10.71 3.36 0.81
C CYS A 76 -10.40 2.00 1.44
N ARG A 77 -10.94 0.93 0.85
CA ARG A 77 -10.48 -0.44 1.09
C ARG A 77 -9.81 -0.96 -0.17
N VAL A 78 -8.71 -1.68 0.00
CA VAL A 78 -7.92 -2.21 -1.12
C VAL A 78 -7.29 -3.55 -0.77
N ASP A 79 -7.13 -4.42 -1.77
CA ASP A 79 -6.31 -5.62 -1.64
C ASP A 79 -4.84 -5.27 -1.87
N LEU A 80 -3.93 -5.79 -1.04
CA LEU A 80 -2.49 -5.61 -1.18
C LEU A 80 -1.80 -6.96 -1.22
N THR A 81 -0.97 -7.18 -2.24
CA THR A 81 -0.04 -8.32 -2.31
C THR A 81 1.40 -7.82 -2.45
N PRO A 82 2.34 -8.20 -1.56
CA PRO A 82 3.76 -8.00 -1.80
C PRO A 82 4.19 -8.74 -3.06
N ARG A 83 4.83 -8.05 -4.00
CA ARG A 83 5.32 -8.62 -5.25
C ARG A 83 6.78 -8.26 -5.45
N LYS A 84 7.44 -9.07 -6.29
CA LYS A 84 8.85 -8.86 -6.63
C LYS A 84 9.76 -8.85 -5.39
N CYS A 85 9.37 -9.62 -4.38
CA CYS A 85 10.12 -9.76 -3.14
C CYS A 85 11.46 -10.43 -3.38
N GLN A 86 12.51 -9.86 -2.78
CA GLN A 86 13.87 -10.36 -2.91
C GLN A 86 14.14 -11.44 -1.88
N LYS A 87 13.77 -11.20 -0.62
CA LYS A 87 13.99 -12.11 0.51
C LYS A 87 12.69 -12.68 1.07
N PHE A 88 11.63 -11.87 1.14
CA PHE A 88 10.31 -12.28 1.62
C PHE A 88 9.67 -13.27 0.63
N LYS A 89 9.94 -14.56 0.83
CA LYS A 89 9.50 -15.67 -0.03
C LYS A 89 8.82 -16.73 0.84
N PRO A 90 7.60 -16.45 1.33
CA PRO A 90 6.96 -17.32 2.30
C PRO A 90 6.54 -18.64 1.64
N ALA A 91 6.66 -19.73 2.39
CA ALA A 91 6.15 -21.01 1.94
C ALA A 91 4.61 -21.00 1.95
N PRO A 92 3.96 -21.79 1.08
CA PRO A 92 2.52 -21.97 1.15
C PRO A 92 2.04 -22.36 2.54
N GLY A 93 0.94 -21.74 3.01
CA GLY A 93 0.35 -22.00 4.32
C GLY A 93 1.04 -21.32 5.51
N THR A 94 2.21 -20.68 5.32
CA THR A 94 2.85 -19.90 6.40
C THR A 94 1.89 -18.81 6.91
N LYS A 95 1.74 -18.73 8.24
CA LYS A 95 0.88 -17.75 8.92
C LYS A 95 1.68 -16.51 9.29
N PHE A 96 1.12 -15.36 8.94
CA PHE A 96 1.65 -14.05 9.28
C PHE A 96 0.67 -13.28 10.14
N LYS A 97 1.18 -12.50 11.08
CA LYS A 97 0.45 -11.37 11.64
C LYS A 97 0.68 -10.17 10.73
N TRP A 98 -0.37 -9.40 10.49
CA TRP A 98 -0.25 -8.14 9.76
C TRP A 98 -0.93 -6.99 10.49
N THR A 99 -0.40 -5.79 10.29
CA THR A 99 -0.93 -4.56 10.87
C THR A 99 -0.97 -3.42 9.87
N VAL A 100 -1.87 -2.47 10.13
CA VAL A 100 -1.93 -1.17 9.45
C VAL A 100 -1.93 -0.09 10.51
N THR A 101 -0.95 0.79 10.46
CA THR A 101 -0.79 1.88 11.42
C THR A 101 -0.67 3.19 10.66
N THR A 102 -1.48 4.20 10.98
CA THR A 102 -1.30 5.53 10.39
C THR A 102 0.06 6.09 10.77
N LEU A 103 0.66 6.87 9.89
CA LEU A 103 1.90 7.59 10.17
C LEU A 103 1.61 9.10 10.15
N PRO A 104 2.32 9.87 10.99
CA PRO A 104 2.22 11.32 10.90
C PRO A 104 2.69 11.83 9.52
N PRO A 105 2.26 13.03 9.13
CA PRO A 105 2.76 13.72 7.94
C PRO A 105 4.29 13.83 7.98
N VAL A 106 4.94 13.74 6.82
CA VAL A 106 6.37 14.05 6.72
C VAL A 106 6.53 15.56 6.80
N SER A 107 7.17 16.07 7.85
CA SER A 107 7.50 17.48 7.96
C SER A 107 8.43 17.89 6.81
N LYS A 108 7.94 18.73 5.89
CA LYS A 108 8.73 19.23 4.75
C LYS A 108 9.71 20.36 5.12
N LYS A 109 9.69 20.85 6.37
CA LYS A 109 10.60 21.87 6.88
C LYS A 109 11.42 21.34 8.07
N LYS A 110 12.71 21.68 8.11
CA LYS A 110 13.53 21.68 9.34
C LYS A 110 13.08 22.83 10.26
N ASP A 111 11.80 22.88 10.63
CA ASP A 111 11.38 23.79 11.69
C ASP A 111 11.76 23.14 13.02
N LYS A 112 12.81 23.68 13.64
CA LYS A 112 13.35 23.24 14.94
C LYS A 112 12.36 23.44 16.11
N SER A 113 11.15 23.95 15.84
CA SER A 113 10.08 24.20 16.80
C SER A 113 8.82 23.35 16.55
N ALA A 114 8.85 22.39 15.62
CA ALA A 114 7.69 21.55 15.36
C ALA A 114 7.44 20.60 16.54
N GLU A 115 6.29 20.77 17.20
CA GLU A 115 5.72 19.85 18.17
C GLU A 115 5.79 18.42 17.61
N LYS A 116 6.20 17.46 18.46
CA LYS A 116 6.40 16.06 18.04
C LYS A 116 5.11 15.58 17.40
N PRO A 117 5.13 15.11 16.13
CA PRO A 117 3.90 14.66 15.49
C PRO A 117 3.23 13.60 16.35
N PRO A 118 1.88 13.60 16.45
CA PRO A 118 1.16 12.62 17.23
C PRO A 118 1.56 11.20 16.79
N PRO A 119 1.63 10.24 17.72
CA PRO A 119 1.99 8.87 17.39
C PRO A 119 1.01 8.29 16.38
N GLY A 120 1.52 7.36 15.56
CA GLY A 120 0.69 6.61 14.64
C GLY A 120 -0.42 5.85 15.35
N ARG A 121 -1.60 5.75 14.73
CA ARG A 121 -2.77 5.03 15.25
C ARG A 121 -2.88 3.68 14.57
N LEU A 122 -2.92 2.60 15.35
CA LEU A 122 -3.23 1.27 14.84
C LEU A 122 -4.67 1.24 14.30
N LEU A 123 -4.83 0.91 13.01
CA LEU A 123 -6.13 0.76 12.37
C LEU A 123 -6.60 -0.70 12.43
N VAL A 124 -5.70 -1.62 12.11
CA VAL A 124 -6.02 -3.05 12.02
C VAL A 124 -4.84 -3.90 12.49
N THR A 125 -5.16 -5.01 13.15
CA THR A 125 -4.27 -6.14 13.37
C THR A 125 -5.04 -7.42 13.08
N ALA A 126 -4.50 -8.30 12.24
CA ALA A 126 -5.11 -9.60 11.97
C ALA A 126 -4.05 -10.62 11.52
N THR A 127 -4.49 -11.81 11.12
CA THR A 127 -3.61 -12.85 10.58
C THR A 127 -3.92 -13.13 9.12
N LYS A 128 -2.92 -13.61 8.37
CA LYS A 128 -3.07 -14.04 6.98
C LYS A 128 -2.16 -15.22 6.69
N GLN A 129 -2.68 -16.20 5.97
CA GLN A 129 -1.88 -17.31 5.43
C GLN A 129 -1.42 -16.99 4.01
N ALA A 130 -0.18 -17.36 3.69
CA ALA A 130 0.30 -17.43 2.32
C ALA A 130 -0.49 -18.49 1.54
N ASP A 131 -0.87 -18.18 0.30
CA ASP A 131 -1.62 -19.09 -0.55
C ASP A 131 -0.75 -20.23 -1.12
N LYS A 132 -1.34 -21.06 -1.98
CA LYS A 132 -0.63 -22.19 -2.64
C LYS A 132 0.59 -21.77 -3.48
N HIS A 133 0.73 -20.49 -3.80
CA HIS A 133 1.84 -19.92 -4.56
C HIS A 133 2.81 -19.12 -3.69
N GLY A 134 2.65 -19.14 -2.37
CA GLY A 134 3.47 -18.34 -1.46
C GLY A 134 3.14 -16.85 -1.52
N LEU A 135 1.93 -16.47 -1.93
CA LEU A 135 1.50 -15.07 -1.97
C LEU A 135 0.70 -14.71 -0.73
N VAL A 136 1.01 -13.56 -0.15
CA VAL A 136 0.28 -13.01 1.01
C VAL A 136 -0.57 -11.84 0.53
N THR A 137 -1.81 -12.12 0.13
CA THR A 137 -2.79 -11.09 -0.21
C THR A 137 -3.63 -10.70 1.01
N ILE A 138 -3.41 -9.50 1.51
CA ILE A 138 -4.32 -8.85 2.47
C ILE A 138 -5.50 -8.32 1.66
N ARG A 139 -6.73 -8.71 2.02
CA ARG A 139 -7.94 -8.26 1.32
C ARG A 139 -8.60 -7.11 2.05
N GLN A 140 -9.12 -6.15 1.30
CA GLN A 140 -9.98 -5.06 1.78
C GLN A 140 -9.42 -4.32 3.01
N MET A 141 -8.11 -4.09 2.97
CA MET A 141 -7.36 -3.37 3.98
C MET A 141 -7.78 -1.89 3.99
N PRO A 142 -8.14 -1.30 5.16
CA PRO A 142 -8.51 0.10 5.22
C PRO A 142 -7.29 0.99 5.07
N ILE A 143 -7.41 2.01 4.23
CA ILE A 143 -6.41 3.06 4.03
C ILE A 143 -7.13 4.40 4.15
N LEU A 144 -6.61 5.29 5.00
CA LEU A 144 -7.12 6.64 5.17
C LEU A 144 -6.30 7.61 4.32
N LYS A 145 -6.78 8.82 4.07
CA LYS A 145 -5.93 9.87 3.48
C LYS A 145 -4.64 10.04 4.27
N GLY A 146 -3.53 10.19 3.56
CA GLY A 146 -2.20 10.28 4.15
C GLY A 146 -1.46 8.95 4.12
N ARG A 147 -0.64 8.68 5.14
CA ARG A 147 0.38 7.61 5.14
C ARG A 147 0.02 6.52 6.13
N GLN A 148 0.22 5.25 5.76
CA GLN A 148 0.04 4.09 6.63
C GLN A 148 1.19 3.12 6.46
N ARG A 149 1.73 2.64 7.59
CA ARG A 149 2.67 1.53 7.62
C ARG A 149 1.89 0.23 7.60
N VAL A 150 2.11 -0.58 6.57
CA VAL A 150 1.67 -1.97 6.48
C VAL A 150 2.83 -2.86 6.89
N VAL A 151 2.60 -3.76 7.84
CA VAL A 151 3.57 -4.75 8.29
C VAL A 151 2.98 -6.14 8.11
N ILE A 152 3.76 -7.07 7.58
CA ILE A 152 3.48 -8.50 7.50
C ILE A 152 4.69 -9.19 8.11
N ALA A 153 4.51 -9.89 9.23
CA ALA A 153 5.60 -10.56 9.93
C ALA A 153 5.15 -11.93 10.44
N ASN A 154 6.09 -12.87 10.58
CA ASN A 154 5.81 -14.14 11.24
C ASN A 154 5.16 -13.90 12.62
N GLN A 155 4.26 -14.80 12.99
CA GLN A 155 3.67 -14.79 14.33
C GLN A 155 4.69 -15.10 15.41
#